data_AF-A0A090WAR5-F1
#
_entry.id   AF-A0A090WAR5-F1
#
_cell.length_a   1.000
_cell.length_b   1.000
_cell.length_c   1.000
_cell.angle_alpha   90.00
_cell.angle_beta   90.00
_cell.angle_gamma   90.00
#
_symmetry.space_group_name_H-M   'P 1'
#
loop_
_entity.id
_entity.type
_entity.pdbx_description
1 polymer ?
#
loop_
_entity_poly.entity_id
_entity_poly.type
_entity_poly.pdbx_seq_one_letter_code
_entity_poly.pdbx_strand_id
1 'polypeptide(L)'
;MSCQNDIDDYQVAKSELDIRLEELLLEKSEGQGINFFILPESDDYASIPQDPLNPITKEKVELGRLLLHETASGGNPKMDVMAGTYACASCHPVASSFYSGRRQGIGESGSGFGAAGESRGFDLTMPLDSIDLQPIRVPTLLNVAYQDVALWNGMLGGSGTNAGTQSQWSEIPENHLGFQGLEIQGMVGQDTHRLQIDENFADNYGYKEMFDRAFSNTQSFERYSRKTAALALAAFNRTLLSNRAPWQDYLKGDYAALSEREKRGAILFTGKAECMNCHTGPALKDQDFHAFGFGHFDDSNDAVVLDDANFDNVKKVVVVLLITLQTIINLKLLHYTI
;
A
#
# COMPACT_ATOMS: atom_id res chain seq x y z
N MET A 1 0.55 41.04 45.09
CA MET A 1 0.25 40.80 43.66
C MET A 1 0.72 39.39 43.34
N SER A 2 -0.20 38.43 43.40
CA SER A 2 0.04 37.03 43.03
C SER A 2 -0.72 36.80 41.73
N CYS A 3 0.01 36.65 40.63
CA CYS A 3 -0.51 36.13 39.38
C CYS A 3 0.47 35.03 38.95
N GLN A 4 0.40 33.88 39.62
CA GLN A 4 0.86 32.64 39.02
C GLN A 4 -0.24 32.21 38.04
N ASN A 5 0.13 32.05 36.78
CA ASN A 5 -0.73 31.48 35.77
C ASN A 5 -0.91 30.00 36.11
N ASP A 6 -2.02 29.69 36.77
CA ASP A 6 -2.53 28.32 36.86
C ASP A 6 -2.87 27.89 35.43
N ILE A 7 -1.95 27.14 34.80
CA ILE A 7 -2.27 26.37 33.61
C ILE A 7 -3.02 25.15 34.14
N ASP A 8 -4.33 25.29 34.31
CA ASP A 8 -5.20 24.14 34.56
C ASP A 8 -5.06 23.20 33.35
N ASP A 9 -4.49 22.02 33.60
CA ASP A 9 -4.45 20.90 32.66
C ASP A 9 -5.87 20.34 32.52
N TYR A 10 -6.69 21.04 31.74
CA TYR A 10 -8.03 20.62 31.36
C TYR A 10 -7.95 19.39 30.46
N GLN A 11 -7.82 18.21 31.07
CA GLN A 11 -8.08 16.95 30.41
C GLN A 11 -9.55 16.94 30.00
N VAL A 12 -9.82 16.88 28.69
CA VAL A 12 -11.20 16.78 28.17
C VAL A 12 -11.82 15.52 28.76
N ALA A 13 -12.89 15.67 29.53
CA ALA A 13 -13.58 14.54 30.14
C ALA A 13 -14.15 13.62 29.04
N LYS A 14 -13.89 12.32 29.15
CA LYS A 14 -14.41 11.30 28.22
C LYS A 14 -15.94 11.36 28.17
N SER A 15 -16.51 11.37 26.97
CA SER A 15 -17.95 11.23 26.80
C SER A 15 -18.42 9.79 27.03
N GLU A 16 -19.73 9.58 27.13
CA GLU A 16 -20.30 8.22 27.17
C GLU A 16 -19.92 7.39 25.92
N LEU A 17 -19.77 8.04 24.76
CA LEU A 17 -19.31 7.37 23.54
C LEU A 17 -17.84 6.97 23.63
N ASP A 18 -16.99 7.82 24.22
CA ASP A 18 -15.56 7.52 24.38
C ASP A 18 -15.35 6.30 25.29
N ILE A 19 -16.05 6.28 26.43
CA ILE A 19 -16.04 5.16 27.37
C ILE A 19 -16.48 3.88 26.66
N ARG A 20 -17.61 3.93 25.94
CA ARG A 20 -18.15 2.74 25.27
C ARG A 20 -17.22 2.22 24.16
N LEU A 21 -16.62 3.11 23.39
CA LEU A 21 -15.72 2.73 22.31
C LEU A 21 -14.43 2.12 22.86
N GLU A 22 -13.86 2.68 23.93
CA GLU A 22 -12.68 2.11 24.57
C GLU A 22 -12.93 0.73 25.16
N GLU A 23 -14.07 0.50 25.85
CA GLU A 23 -14.43 -0.84 26.35
C GLU A 23 -14.41 -1.88 25.21
N LEU A 24 -15.05 -1.55 24.09
CA LEU A 24 -15.12 -2.42 22.92
C LEU A 24 -13.73 -2.65 22.29
N LEU A 25 -12.89 -1.62 22.23
CA LEU A 25 -11.52 -1.76 21.73
C LEU A 25 -10.67 -2.64 22.66
N LEU A 26 -10.81 -2.49 23.98
CA LEU A 26 -10.12 -3.34 24.95
C LEU A 26 -10.54 -4.81 24.79
N GLU A 27 -11.83 -5.09 24.60
CA GLU A 27 -12.33 -6.44 24.30
C GLU A 27 -11.74 -7.01 23.00
N LYS A 28 -11.50 -6.17 21.99
CA LYS A 28 -10.94 -6.56 20.69
C LYS A 28 -9.42 -6.49 20.60
N SER A 29 -8.73 -6.11 21.68
CA SER A 29 -7.28 -5.89 21.69
C SER A 29 -6.42 -7.13 21.95
N GLU A 30 -7.04 -8.30 22.10
CA GLU A 30 -6.34 -9.55 22.46
C GLU A 30 -5.52 -9.43 23.77
N GLY A 31 -5.96 -8.56 24.69
CA GLY A 31 -5.28 -8.30 25.95
C GLY A 31 -4.08 -7.34 25.86
N GLN A 32 -3.78 -6.79 24.68
CA GLN A 32 -2.69 -5.84 24.45
C GLN A 32 -3.10 -4.37 24.69
N GLY A 33 -4.39 -4.12 24.92
CA GLY A 33 -4.94 -2.79 25.17
C GLY A 33 -5.00 -1.92 23.90
N ILE A 34 -5.27 -0.63 24.08
CA ILE A 34 -5.46 0.32 22.96
C ILE A 34 -4.24 0.39 22.03
N ASN A 35 -3.03 0.20 22.56
CA ASN A 35 -1.78 0.21 21.79
C ASN A 35 -1.75 -0.82 20.65
N PHE A 36 -2.55 -1.88 20.74
CA PHE A 36 -2.72 -2.87 19.67
C PHE A 36 -3.20 -2.28 18.34
N PHE A 37 -3.90 -1.14 18.36
CA PHE A 37 -4.45 -0.51 17.17
C PHE A 37 -3.65 0.70 16.68
N ILE A 38 -2.55 1.04 17.37
CA ILE A 38 -1.74 2.22 17.06
C ILE A 38 -0.66 1.84 16.04
N LEU A 39 -0.60 2.61 14.96
CA LEU A 39 0.47 2.56 13.97
C LEU A 39 1.71 3.28 14.53
N PRO A 40 2.93 2.77 14.25
CA PRO A 40 4.16 3.47 14.58
C PRO A 40 4.32 4.75 13.75
N GLU A 41 5.30 5.57 14.13
CA GLU A 41 5.70 6.70 13.29
C GLU A 41 6.38 6.21 12.00
N SER A 42 6.10 6.89 10.87
CA SER A 42 6.60 6.47 9.54
C SER A 42 8.12 6.49 9.41
N ASP A 43 8.83 7.19 10.31
CA ASP A 43 10.28 7.24 10.41
C ASP A 43 10.85 6.36 11.54
N ASP A 44 10.01 5.73 12.37
CA ASP A 44 10.41 4.73 13.35
C ASP A 44 10.51 3.34 12.69
N TYR A 45 11.52 3.19 11.83
CA TYR A 45 11.72 1.98 11.02
C TYR A 45 11.86 0.69 11.84
N ALA A 46 12.28 0.77 13.11
CA ALA A 46 12.41 -0.39 13.97
C ALA A 46 11.06 -0.96 14.40
N SER A 47 10.03 -0.11 14.49
CA SER A 47 8.68 -0.48 14.89
C SER A 47 7.77 -0.87 13.72
N ILE A 48 8.20 -0.61 12.48
CA ILE A 48 7.45 -0.98 11.27
C ILE A 48 7.71 -2.47 10.95
N PRO A 49 6.66 -3.30 10.72
CA PRO A 49 6.85 -4.67 10.28
C PRO A 49 7.63 -4.73 8.97
N GLN A 50 8.65 -5.57 8.91
CA GLN A 50 9.59 -5.62 7.79
C GLN A 50 10.05 -7.04 7.48
N ASP A 51 10.44 -7.26 6.23
CA ASP A 51 10.99 -8.54 5.80
C ASP A 51 12.37 -8.75 6.46
N PRO A 52 12.63 -9.93 7.07
CA PRO A 52 13.91 -10.20 7.73
C PRO A 52 15.16 -10.14 6.82
N LEU A 53 14.99 -10.39 5.52
CA LEU A 53 16.04 -10.32 4.51
C LEU A 53 16.17 -8.92 3.89
N ASN A 54 15.19 -8.03 4.13
CA ASN A 54 15.24 -6.64 3.70
C ASN A 54 14.90 -5.64 4.82
N PRO A 55 15.77 -5.49 5.84
CA PRO A 55 15.58 -4.46 6.85
C PRO A 55 15.49 -3.06 6.24
N ILE A 56 14.57 -2.24 6.78
CA ILE A 56 14.34 -0.86 6.37
C ILE A 56 15.53 -0.02 6.84
N THR A 57 16.08 0.77 5.92
CA THR A 57 17.06 1.81 6.25
C THR A 57 16.62 3.12 5.61
N LYS A 58 17.10 4.25 6.14
CA LYS A 58 16.82 5.57 5.60
C LYS A 58 17.20 5.67 4.12
N GLU A 59 18.37 5.12 3.77
CA GLU A 59 18.92 5.17 2.41
C GLU A 59 18.06 4.37 1.42
N LYS A 60 17.56 3.19 1.83
CA LYS A 60 16.61 2.41 1.01
C LYS A 60 15.28 3.12 0.85
N VAL A 61 14.76 3.74 1.91
CA VAL A 61 13.51 4.52 1.89
C VAL A 61 13.65 5.72 0.95
N GLU A 62 14.75 6.46 1.03
CA GLU A 62 15.02 7.61 0.15
C GLU A 62 15.13 7.20 -1.32
N LEU A 63 15.84 6.11 -1.61
CA LEU A 63 15.94 5.55 -2.97
C LEU A 63 14.58 5.08 -3.47
N GLY A 64 13.86 4.27 -2.71
CA GLY A 64 12.54 3.75 -3.07
C GLY A 64 11.51 4.85 -3.33
N ARG A 65 11.53 5.91 -2.52
CA ARG A 65 10.65 7.07 -2.69
C ARG A 65 10.81 7.73 -4.05
N LEU A 66 12.05 7.89 -4.52
CA LEU A 66 12.32 8.45 -5.84
C LEU A 66 11.97 7.45 -6.94
N LEU A 67 12.40 6.19 -6.83
CA LEU A 67 12.12 5.16 -7.83
C LEU A 67 10.61 4.96 -8.08
N LEU A 68 9.77 5.06 -7.04
CA LEU A 68 8.32 4.95 -7.19
C LEU A 68 7.76 5.99 -8.17
N HIS A 69 8.38 7.17 -8.24
CA HIS A 69 7.93 8.32 -9.02
C HIS A 69 8.75 8.56 -10.29
N GLU A 70 9.79 7.76 -10.55
CA GLU A 70 10.76 8.00 -11.61
C GLU A 70 10.27 7.44 -12.95
N THR A 71 9.81 8.32 -13.85
CA THR A 71 9.26 7.89 -15.14
C THR A 71 10.33 7.40 -16.10
N ALA A 72 11.59 7.77 -15.90
CA ALA A 72 12.71 7.20 -16.64
C ALA A 72 12.83 5.67 -16.47
N SER A 73 12.20 5.12 -15.42
CA SER A 73 12.13 3.67 -15.23
C SER A 73 11.27 2.96 -16.26
N GLY A 74 10.36 3.64 -16.98
CA GLY A 74 9.63 3.08 -18.11
C GLY A 74 10.52 2.82 -19.33
N GLY A 75 11.46 1.89 -19.19
CA GLY A 75 12.58 1.68 -20.12
C GLY A 75 12.37 0.57 -21.15
N ASN A 76 11.40 -0.32 -20.96
CA ASN A 76 11.09 -1.42 -21.88
C ASN A 76 9.67 -1.34 -22.48
N PRO A 77 9.17 -0.16 -22.90
CA PRO A 77 7.79 -0.03 -23.39
C PRO A 77 7.53 -0.93 -24.62
N LYS A 78 6.26 -1.28 -24.85
CA LYS A 78 5.85 -1.94 -26.11
C LYS A 78 5.92 -0.97 -27.29
N MET A 79 5.75 0.32 -27.04
CA MET A 79 5.89 1.39 -28.03
C MET A 79 7.05 2.31 -27.66
N ASP A 80 8.07 2.43 -28.51
CA ASP A 80 9.27 3.25 -28.23
C ASP A 80 8.94 4.70 -27.83
N VAL A 81 7.87 5.26 -28.39
CA VAL A 81 7.39 6.62 -28.06
C VAL A 81 6.94 6.77 -26.61
N MET A 82 6.67 5.67 -25.90
CA MET A 82 6.27 5.65 -24.50
C MET A 82 7.46 5.52 -23.54
N ALA A 83 8.70 5.42 -24.03
CA ALA A 83 9.88 5.34 -23.19
C ALA A 83 9.97 6.57 -22.25
N GLY A 84 10.19 6.33 -20.96
CA GLY A 84 10.33 7.39 -19.98
C GLY A 84 9.03 8.10 -19.55
N THR A 85 7.85 7.57 -19.91
CA THR A 85 6.56 8.26 -19.69
C THR A 85 5.72 7.73 -18.53
N TYR A 86 6.15 6.66 -17.86
CA TYR A 86 5.38 6.01 -16.81
C TYR A 86 6.28 5.44 -15.70
N ALA A 87 5.72 5.34 -14.50
CA ALA A 87 6.36 4.81 -13.29
C ALA A 87 5.32 4.07 -12.44
N CYS A 88 5.72 3.52 -11.29
CA CYS A 88 4.76 2.95 -10.33
C CYS A 88 3.66 3.97 -9.94
N ALA A 89 4.05 5.23 -9.71
CA ALA A 89 3.13 6.32 -9.35
C ALA A 89 2.09 6.66 -10.44
N SER A 90 2.28 6.20 -11.69
CA SER A 90 1.27 6.32 -12.75
C SER A 90 -0.01 5.55 -12.39
N CYS A 91 0.13 4.34 -11.84
CA CYS A 91 -0.98 3.50 -11.37
C CYS A 91 -1.29 3.71 -9.88
N HIS A 92 -0.33 4.24 -9.12
CA HIS A 92 -0.46 4.49 -7.68
C HIS A 92 -0.28 5.98 -7.32
N PRO A 93 -1.13 6.90 -7.83
CA PRO A 93 -1.00 8.32 -7.52
C PRO A 93 -1.20 8.61 -6.03
N VAL A 94 -0.33 9.44 -5.47
CA VAL A 94 -0.37 9.85 -4.06
C VAL A 94 -1.70 10.50 -3.70
N ALA A 95 -2.25 11.32 -4.60
CA ALA A 95 -3.47 12.11 -4.35
C ALA A 95 -4.74 11.27 -4.12
N SER A 96 -4.72 10.00 -4.52
CA SER A 96 -5.77 9.00 -4.25
C SER A 96 -5.32 7.99 -3.20
N SER A 97 -4.42 8.37 -2.30
CA SER A 97 -3.88 7.45 -1.29
C SER A 97 -3.21 6.23 -1.94
N PHE A 98 -2.45 6.43 -3.02
CA PHE A 98 -1.78 5.37 -3.79
C PHE A 98 -2.72 4.30 -4.39
N TYR A 99 -4.02 4.62 -4.45
CA TYR A 99 -4.99 3.93 -5.30
C TYR A 99 -4.93 4.52 -6.72
N SER A 100 -5.41 3.83 -7.75
CA SER A 100 -5.38 4.33 -9.14
C SER A 100 -6.32 5.52 -9.42
N GLY A 101 -7.26 5.83 -8.53
CA GLY A 101 -8.32 6.82 -8.77
C GLY A 101 -9.40 6.34 -9.76
N ARG A 102 -9.25 5.12 -10.31
CA ARG A 102 -10.10 4.52 -11.35
C ARG A 102 -10.26 3.02 -11.14
N ARG A 103 -11.20 2.37 -11.82
CA ARG A 103 -11.42 0.92 -11.67
C ARG A 103 -10.16 0.09 -12.01
N GLN A 104 -9.48 0.40 -13.10
CA GLN A 104 -8.24 -0.24 -13.54
C GLN A 104 -7.08 0.77 -13.46
N GLY A 105 -5.89 0.29 -13.10
CA GLY A 105 -4.66 1.08 -13.20
C GLY A 105 -4.15 1.08 -14.64
N ILE A 106 -3.62 2.22 -15.09
CA ILE A 106 -3.10 2.41 -16.45
C ILE A 106 -1.64 2.87 -16.35
N GLY A 107 -0.71 2.03 -16.80
CA GLY A 107 0.73 2.30 -16.79
C GLY A 107 1.18 3.01 -18.07
N GLU A 108 1.95 2.28 -18.90
CA GLU A 108 2.29 2.64 -20.27
C GLU A 108 1.03 3.00 -21.09
N SER A 109 1.16 4.00 -21.97
CA SER A 109 0.06 4.54 -22.79
C SER A 109 -1.05 5.20 -21.99
N GLY A 110 -0.83 5.44 -20.69
CA GLY A 110 -1.72 6.24 -19.84
C GLY A 110 -1.35 7.72 -19.82
N SER A 111 -2.34 8.60 -19.98
CA SER A 111 -2.17 10.04 -19.90
C SER A 111 -3.22 10.70 -19.01
N GLY A 112 -2.89 11.87 -18.47
CA GLY A 112 -3.76 12.57 -17.53
C GLY A 112 -3.73 11.97 -16.12
N PHE A 113 -4.13 12.78 -15.15
CA PHE A 113 -4.29 12.37 -13.75
C PHE A 113 -5.54 12.99 -13.13
N GLY A 114 -5.91 14.22 -13.50
CA GLY A 114 -6.99 14.91 -12.80
C GLY A 114 -6.54 15.28 -11.38
N ALA A 115 -7.46 15.29 -10.42
CA ALA A 115 -7.13 15.63 -9.03
C ALA A 115 -6.51 14.45 -8.27
N ALA A 116 -6.95 13.23 -8.52
CA ALA A 116 -6.65 12.03 -7.75
C ALA A 116 -6.53 10.78 -8.65
N GLY A 117 -6.05 10.92 -9.89
CA GLY A 117 -5.90 9.82 -10.84
C GLY A 117 -7.16 9.51 -11.66
N GLU A 118 -8.32 10.07 -11.32
CA GLU A 118 -9.62 9.74 -11.93
C GLU A 118 -9.67 10.06 -13.43
N SER A 119 -8.88 11.03 -13.88
CA SER A 119 -8.83 11.44 -15.29
C SER A 119 -7.75 10.70 -16.10
N ARG A 120 -7.01 9.75 -15.50
CA ARG A 120 -6.01 8.98 -16.23
C ARG A 120 -6.69 8.10 -17.29
N GLY A 121 -6.45 8.35 -18.57
CA GLY A 121 -7.05 7.65 -19.69
C GLY A 121 -6.00 6.97 -20.55
N PHE A 122 -6.40 5.95 -21.32
CA PHE A 122 -5.52 5.30 -22.28
C PHE A 122 -5.48 6.08 -23.59
N ASP A 123 -4.30 6.12 -24.22
CA ASP A 123 -4.11 6.68 -25.54
C ASP A 123 -4.71 5.75 -26.60
N LEU A 124 -5.88 6.14 -27.13
CA LEU A 124 -6.62 5.42 -28.16
C LEU A 124 -5.88 5.33 -29.51
N THR A 125 -4.77 6.05 -29.67
CA THR A 125 -3.93 5.95 -30.88
C THR A 125 -2.92 4.81 -30.81
N MET A 126 -2.72 4.23 -29.62
CA MET A 126 -1.81 3.09 -29.41
C MET A 126 -2.51 1.75 -29.70
N PRO A 127 -1.78 0.72 -30.16
CA PRO A 127 -2.31 -0.64 -30.24
C PRO A 127 -2.87 -1.09 -28.89
N LEU A 128 -4.06 -1.72 -28.87
CA LEU A 128 -4.72 -2.11 -27.61
C LEU A 128 -3.87 -3.06 -26.76
N ASP A 129 -3.13 -3.96 -27.40
CA ASP A 129 -2.21 -4.89 -26.75
C ASP A 129 -0.93 -4.22 -26.22
N SER A 130 -0.67 -2.96 -26.58
CA SER A 130 0.45 -2.17 -26.05
C SER A 130 0.15 -1.50 -24.71
N ILE A 131 -1.12 -1.35 -24.36
CA ILE A 131 -1.56 -0.62 -23.17
C ILE A 131 -1.29 -1.45 -21.92
N ASP A 132 -0.60 -0.88 -20.94
CA ASP A 132 -0.43 -1.51 -19.62
C ASP A 132 -1.70 -1.28 -18.79
N LEU A 133 -2.61 -2.26 -18.81
CA LEU A 133 -3.87 -2.21 -18.09
C LEU A 133 -3.95 -3.33 -17.04
N GLN A 134 -4.24 -2.95 -15.81
CA GLN A 134 -4.42 -3.92 -14.73
C GLN A 134 -5.77 -4.65 -14.88
N PRO A 135 -5.79 -5.99 -14.80
CA PRO A 135 -7.02 -6.78 -14.99
C PRO A 135 -8.00 -6.61 -13.82
N ILE A 136 -7.49 -6.27 -12.64
CA ILE A 136 -8.26 -6.06 -11.42
C ILE A 136 -7.90 -4.72 -10.78
N ARG A 137 -8.72 -4.30 -9.82
CA ARG A 137 -8.54 -3.05 -9.10
C ARG A 137 -7.15 -2.99 -8.46
N VAL A 138 -6.42 -1.90 -8.65
CA VAL A 138 -5.08 -1.73 -8.07
C VAL A 138 -5.22 -1.53 -6.55
N PRO A 139 -4.54 -2.33 -5.70
CA PRO A 139 -4.50 -2.09 -4.27
C PRO A 139 -3.78 -0.78 -3.93
N THR A 140 -4.17 -0.12 -2.84
CA THR A 140 -3.41 1.00 -2.29
C THR A 140 -2.05 0.53 -1.77
N LEU A 141 -1.04 1.42 -1.82
CA LEU A 141 0.24 1.21 -1.15
C LEU A 141 0.24 1.64 0.34
N LEU A 142 -0.86 2.19 0.86
CA LEU A 142 -0.95 2.55 2.28
C LEU A 142 -1.05 1.31 3.18
N ASN A 143 -0.32 1.33 4.29
CA ASN A 143 -0.28 0.31 5.34
C ASN A 143 0.14 -1.09 4.88
N VAL A 144 0.73 -1.21 3.69
CA VAL A 144 1.15 -2.52 3.13
C VAL A 144 2.27 -3.18 3.93
N ALA A 145 2.92 -2.46 4.86
CA ALA A 145 3.83 -3.06 5.83
C ALA A 145 3.22 -4.22 6.63
N TYR A 146 1.91 -4.19 6.85
CA TYR A 146 1.20 -5.22 7.61
C TYR A 146 0.73 -6.39 6.73
N GLN A 147 1.27 -6.52 5.50
CA GLN A 147 1.02 -7.61 4.58
C GLN A 147 2.33 -8.37 4.31
N ASP A 148 2.35 -9.66 4.63
CA ASP A 148 3.49 -10.55 4.36
C ASP A 148 3.40 -11.22 2.97
N VAL A 149 2.22 -11.20 2.36
CA VAL A 149 1.94 -11.60 0.98
C VAL A 149 1.25 -10.46 0.21
N ALA A 150 1.46 -10.39 -1.10
CA ALA A 150 0.97 -9.31 -1.96
C ALA A 150 -0.02 -9.80 -3.03
N LEU A 151 -0.72 -8.83 -3.62
CA LEU A 151 -1.90 -8.97 -4.49
C LEU A 151 -3.14 -9.50 -3.76
N TRP A 152 -4.30 -9.34 -4.41
CA TRP A 152 -5.59 -9.78 -3.88
C TRP A 152 -5.69 -11.28 -3.61
N ASN A 153 -4.90 -12.08 -4.32
CA ASN A 153 -4.87 -13.52 -4.15
C ASN A 153 -3.70 -14.03 -3.28
N GLY A 154 -2.85 -13.12 -2.77
CA GLY A 154 -1.69 -13.48 -1.97
C GLY A 154 -0.58 -14.22 -2.71
N MET A 155 -0.60 -14.32 -4.04
CA MET A 155 0.32 -15.22 -4.76
C MET A 155 1.80 -14.79 -4.69
N LEU A 156 2.07 -13.54 -4.34
CA LEU A 156 3.42 -12.99 -4.24
C LEU A 156 3.91 -13.03 -2.79
N GLY A 157 4.99 -13.74 -2.53
CA GLY A 157 5.59 -13.93 -1.22
C GLY A 157 6.14 -15.34 -1.07
N GLY A 158 7.41 -15.45 -0.70
CA GLY A 158 8.14 -16.70 -0.46
C GLY A 158 8.16 -17.18 0.99
N SER A 159 7.56 -16.42 1.90
CA SER A 159 7.54 -16.67 3.34
C SER A 159 6.19 -16.29 3.95
N GLY A 160 6.06 -16.41 5.28
CA GLY A 160 4.83 -16.05 5.99
C GLY A 160 3.64 -16.92 5.57
N THR A 161 2.52 -16.27 5.26
CA THR A 161 1.24 -16.89 4.88
C THR A 161 1.36 -17.86 3.69
N ASN A 162 2.32 -17.65 2.79
CA ASN A 162 2.55 -18.55 1.65
C ASN A 162 3.37 -19.80 1.98
N ALA A 163 3.83 -19.99 3.23
CA ALA A 163 4.56 -21.19 3.61
C ALA A 163 3.73 -22.47 3.33
N GLY A 164 4.33 -23.44 2.64
CA GLY A 164 3.66 -24.69 2.25
C GLY A 164 2.98 -24.67 0.88
N THR A 165 3.01 -23.53 0.16
CA THR A 165 2.39 -23.38 -1.17
C THR A 165 3.39 -23.51 -2.34
N GLN A 166 4.61 -24.00 -2.09
CA GLN A 166 5.71 -24.01 -3.05
C GLN A 166 5.40 -24.72 -4.38
N SER A 167 4.47 -25.69 -4.37
CA SER A 167 4.03 -26.39 -5.59
C SER A 167 3.25 -25.48 -6.56
N GLN A 168 2.84 -24.30 -6.12
CA GLN A 168 2.07 -23.33 -6.91
C GLN A 168 2.94 -22.18 -7.46
N TRP A 169 4.26 -22.19 -7.22
CA TRP A 169 5.15 -21.08 -7.57
C TRP A 169 5.84 -21.25 -8.94
N SER A 170 5.39 -22.16 -9.80
CA SER A 170 6.04 -22.44 -11.09
C SER A 170 6.17 -21.20 -11.98
N GLU A 171 5.15 -20.34 -11.95
CA GLU A 171 5.09 -19.10 -12.74
C GLU A 171 5.67 -17.88 -12.00
N ILE A 172 6.13 -18.04 -10.75
CA ILE A 172 6.62 -16.96 -9.89
C ILE A 172 7.91 -17.42 -9.20
N PRO A 173 9.00 -17.65 -9.96
CA PRO A 173 10.24 -18.18 -9.40
C PRO A 173 10.85 -17.27 -8.32
N GLU A 174 10.54 -15.98 -8.32
CA GLU A 174 10.94 -15.01 -7.29
C GLU A 174 10.48 -15.43 -5.88
N ASN A 175 9.36 -16.15 -5.73
CA ASN A 175 8.93 -16.66 -4.43
C ASN A 175 9.99 -17.59 -3.79
N HIS A 176 10.80 -18.29 -4.59
CA HIS A 176 11.87 -19.13 -4.05
C HIS A 176 13.04 -18.35 -3.43
N LEU A 177 13.07 -17.02 -3.58
CA LEU A 177 14.06 -16.15 -2.91
C LEU A 177 13.77 -15.98 -1.40
N GLY A 178 12.56 -16.33 -0.94
CA GLY A 178 12.20 -16.33 0.48
C GLY A 178 11.76 -14.98 1.04
N PHE A 179 11.73 -13.92 0.22
CA PHE A 179 11.21 -12.61 0.64
C PHE A 179 9.68 -12.60 0.78
N GLN A 180 9.16 -11.68 1.58
CA GLN A 180 7.75 -11.34 1.71
C GLN A 180 7.21 -10.65 0.45
N GLY A 181 5.89 -10.49 0.42
CA GLY A 181 5.14 -10.06 -0.75
C GLY A 181 5.58 -8.74 -1.37
N LEU A 182 6.02 -7.75 -0.60
CA LEU A 182 6.40 -6.44 -1.15
C LEU A 182 7.66 -6.48 -2.00
N GLU A 183 8.66 -7.23 -1.56
CA GLU A 183 9.89 -7.46 -2.32
C GLU A 183 9.58 -8.21 -3.62
N ILE A 184 8.81 -9.30 -3.52
CA ILE A 184 8.42 -10.09 -4.69
C ILE A 184 7.58 -9.25 -5.66
N GLN A 185 6.62 -8.49 -5.15
CA GLN A 185 5.80 -7.57 -5.92
C GLN A 185 6.65 -6.50 -6.63
N GLY A 186 7.67 -5.96 -5.96
CA GLY A 186 8.60 -5.04 -6.60
C GLY A 186 9.37 -5.68 -7.76
N MET A 187 9.76 -6.95 -7.66
CA MET A 187 10.48 -7.65 -8.73
C MET A 187 9.55 -7.99 -9.90
N VAL A 188 8.43 -8.67 -9.62
CA VAL A 188 7.45 -9.10 -10.63
C VAL A 188 6.78 -7.89 -11.30
N GLY A 189 6.48 -6.85 -10.53
CA GLY A 189 5.86 -5.62 -11.01
C GLY A 189 6.75 -4.84 -11.97
N GLN A 190 8.08 -4.83 -11.75
CA GLN A 190 9.00 -4.19 -12.71
C GLN A 190 8.91 -4.86 -14.08
N ASP A 191 8.94 -6.19 -14.16
CA ASP A 191 8.87 -6.88 -15.46
C ASP A 191 7.48 -6.76 -16.09
N THR A 192 6.43 -6.97 -15.30
CA THR A 192 5.03 -6.93 -15.76
C THR A 192 4.69 -5.57 -16.35
N HIS A 193 5.13 -4.51 -15.68
CA HIS A 193 4.91 -3.12 -16.07
C HIS A 193 6.06 -2.54 -16.89
N ARG A 194 6.98 -3.37 -17.39
CA ARG A 194 8.04 -2.97 -18.33
C ARG A 194 8.96 -1.85 -17.80
N LEU A 195 9.11 -1.80 -16.48
CA LEU A 195 10.06 -0.95 -15.81
C LEU A 195 11.46 -1.56 -15.87
N GLN A 196 12.46 -0.74 -16.20
CA GLN A 196 13.84 -1.14 -16.31
C GLN A 196 14.70 -0.27 -15.37
N ILE A 197 15.10 -0.86 -14.25
CA ILE A 197 16.00 -0.25 -13.28
C ILE A 197 17.25 -1.11 -13.20
N ASP A 198 18.21 -0.82 -14.07
CA ASP A 198 19.48 -1.51 -14.20
C ASP A 198 20.67 -0.56 -13.99
N GLU A 199 21.89 -1.05 -14.27
CA GLU A 199 23.10 -0.25 -14.17
C GLU A 199 23.12 0.97 -15.10
N ASN A 200 22.61 0.83 -16.33
CA ASN A 200 22.56 1.93 -17.29
C ASN A 200 21.57 3.00 -16.85
N PHE A 201 20.40 2.59 -16.34
CA PHE A 201 19.45 3.50 -15.72
C PHE A 201 20.12 4.25 -14.55
N ALA A 202 20.78 3.50 -13.66
CA ALA A 202 21.39 4.10 -12.48
C ALA A 202 22.48 5.12 -12.81
N ASP A 203 23.25 4.88 -13.87
CA ASP A 203 24.30 5.79 -14.35
C ASP A 203 23.70 7.01 -15.08
N ASN A 204 22.84 6.78 -16.08
CA ASN A 204 22.30 7.83 -16.95
C ASN A 204 21.40 8.82 -16.20
N TYR A 205 20.69 8.36 -15.16
CA TYR A 205 19.76 9.18 -14.39
C TYR A 205 20.28 9.53 -12.99
N GLY A 206 21.57 9.26 -12.69
CA GLY A 206 22.24 9.77 -11.48
C GLY A 206 21.87 9.07 -10.17
N TYR A 207 21.43 7.80 -10.22
CA TYR A 207 21.06 7.02 -9.04
C TYR A 207 22.20 6.20 -8.43
N LYS A 208 23.37 6.11 -9.09
CA LYS A 208 24.53 5.32 -8.61
C LYS A 208 24.83 5.54 -7.12
N GLU A 209 24.96 6.80 -6.70
CA GLU A 209 25.28 7.15 -5.31
C GLU A 209 24.19 6.70 -4.32
N MET A 210 22.91 6.79 -4.71
CA MET A 210 21.81 6.35 -3.86
C MET A 210 21.79 4.83 -3.69
N PHE A 211 22.04 4.08 -4.77
CA PHE A 211 22.21 2.62 -4.71
C PHE A 211 23.43 2.24 -3.87
N ASP A 212 24.56 2.94 -4.00
CA ASP A 212 25.76 2.72 -3.19
C ASP A 212 25.51 2.92 -1.69
N ARG A 213 24.74 3.95 -1.32
CA ARG A 213 24.35 4.19 0.09
C ARG A 213 23.36 3.13 0.59
N ALA A 214 22.34 2.80 -0.20
CA ALA A 214 21.29 1.85 0.18
C ALA A 214 21.76 0.39 0.27
N PHE A 215 22.75 0.02 -0.54
CA PHE A 215 23.21 -1.36 -0.74
C PHE A 215 24.75 -1.45 -0.67
N SER A 216 25.34 -0.77 0.31
CA SER A 216 26.79 -0.70 0.53
C SER A 216 27.47 -2.06 0.72
N ASN A 217 26.74 -3.03 1.30
CA ASN A 217 27.20 -4.40 1.52
C ASN A 217 26.84 -5.38 0.38
N THR A 218 26.18 -4.92 -0.68
CA THR A 218 25.82 -5.74 -1.84
C THR A 218 26.95 -5.73 -2.86
N GLN A 219 27.19 -6.88 -3.52
CA GLN A 219 28.22 -7.02 -4.55
C GLN A 219 27.91 -6.10 -5.74
N SER A 220 28.94 -5.54 -6.38
CA SER A 220 28.77 -4.50 -7.41
C SER A 220 27.86 -4.92 -8.56
N PHE A 221 27.95 -6.17 -9.03
CA PHE A 221 27.12 -6.68 -10.13
C PHE A 221 25.64 -6.89 -9.75
N GLU A 222 25.31 -6.96 -8.46
CA GLU A 222 23.92 -7.06 -7.99
C GLU A 222 23.35 -5.71 -7.56
N ARG A 223 24.21 -4.73 -7.31
CA ARG A 223 23.83 -3.46 -6.66
C ARG A 223 22.87 -2.61 -7.48
N TYR A 224 23.02 -2.64 -8.80
CA TYR A 224 22.21 -1.87 -9.74
C TYR A 224 21.30 -2.82 -10.53
N SER A 225 20.39 -3.49 -9.81
CA SER A 225 19.55 -4.53 -10.37
C SER A 225 18.07 -4.33 -10.04
N ARG A 226 17.22 -5.00 -10.83
CA ARG A 226 15.79 -5.22 -10.56
C ARG A 226 15.53 -5.61 -9.10
N LYS A 227 16.36 -6.52 -8.56
CA LYS A 227 16.26 -7.03 -7.19
C LYS A 227 16.45 -5.89 -6.18
N THR A 228 17.56 -5.17 -6.23
CA THR A 228 17.86 -4.07 -5.29
C THR A 228 16.89 -2.89 -5.45
N ALA A 229 16.44 -2.60 -6.67
CA ALA A 229 15.38 -1.62 -6.90
C ALA A 229 14.07 -2.02 -6.18
N ALA A 230 13.67 -3.30 -6.31
CA ALA A 230 12.51 -3.83 -5.60
C ALA A 230 12.66 -3.76 -4.07
N LEU A 231 13.85 -4.06 -3.55
CA LEU A 231 14.12 -3.96 -2.11
C LEU A 231 13.99 -2.52 -1.58
N ALA A 232 14.46 -1.52 -2.36
CA ALA A 232 14.32 -0.11 -2.00
C ALA A 232 12.85 0.36 -2.07
N LEU A 233 12.13 -0.02 -3.13
CA LEU A 233 10.69 0.23 -3.27
C LEU A 233 9.90 -0.37 -2.10
N ALA A 234 10.18 -1.61 -1.73
CA ALA A 234 9.54 -2.29 -0.61
C ALA A 234 9.84 -1.59 0.74
N ALA A 235 11.08 -1.12 0.95
CA ALA A 235 11.43 -0.34 2.14
C ALA A 235 10.63 0.97 2.23
N PHE A 236 10.52 1.72 1.12
CA PHE A 236 9.69 2.94 1.08
C PHE A 236 8.21 2.63 1.30
N ASN A 237 7.65 1.65 0.60
CA ASN A 237 6.23 1.30 0.69
C ASN A 237 5.82 0.90 2.12
N ARG A 238 6.73 0.31 2.91
CA ARG A 238 6.47 0.03 4.33
C ARG A 238 6.30 1.27 5.20
N THR A 239 6.89 2.40 4.81
CA THR A 239 6.77 3.67 5.55
C THR A 239 5.47 4.42 5.26
N LEU A 240 4.72 3.99 4.25
CA LEU A 240 3.46 4.62 3.83
C LEU A 240 2.32 4.25 4.80
N LEU A 241 2.31 4.85 5.98
CA LEU A 241 1.35 4.58 7.03
C LEU A 241 0.27 5.66 7.14
N SER A 242 -0.95 5.27 7.47
CA SER A 242 -2.04 6.19 7.81
C SER A 242 -2.01 6.60 9.29
N ASN A 243 -0.81 6.80 9.84
CA ASN A 243 -0.56 7.02 11.27
C ASN A 243 -0.93 8.43 11.77
N ARG A 244 -1.30 9.34 10.84
CA ARG A 244 -1.82 10.70 11.09
C ARG A 244 -3.33 10.84 10.82
N ALA A 245 -4.06 9.73 10.69
CA ALA A 245 -5.51 9.80 10.57
C ALA A 245 -6.15 10.22 11.91
N PRO A 246 -7.30 10.92 11.93
CA PRO A 246 -7.99 11.29 13.18
C PRO A 246 -8.28 10.10 14.11
N TRP A 247 -8.43 8.90 13.53
CA TRP A 247 -8.52 7.65 14.27
C TRP A 247 -7.29 7.37 15.15
N GLN A 248 -6.09 7.66 14.65
CA GLN A 248 -4.84 7.46 15.37
C GLN A 248 -4.66 8.50 16.48
N ASP A 249 -5.05 9.75 16.24
CA ASP A 249 -5.06 10.79 17.28
C ASP A 249 -6.02 10.43 18.42
N TYR A 250 -7.21 9.89 18.07
CA TYR A 250 -8.17 9.36 19.06
C TYR A 250 -7.57 8.22 19.89
N LEU A 251 -6.94 7.24 19.25
CA LEU A 251 -6.29 6.12 19.97
C LEU A 251 -5.12 6.59 20.86
N LYS A 252 -4.46 7.70 20.48
CA LYS A 252 -3.40 8.36 21.26
C LYS A 252 -3.94 9.26 22.38
N GLY A 253 -5.27 9.37 22.54
CA GLY A 253 -5.94 10.06 23.65
C GLY A 253 -6.61 11.39 23.29
N ASP A 254 -6.55 11.85 22.04
CA ASP A 254 -7.31 13.02 21.59
C ASP A 254 -8.76 12.65 21.27
N TYR A 255 -9.62 12.60 22.29
CA TYR A 255 -11.04 12.29 22.13
C TYR A 255 -11.81 13.32 21.28
N ALA A 256 -11.24 14.50 21.02
CA ALA A 256 -11.85 15.51 20.15
C ALA A 256 -11.54 15.28 18.67
N ALA A 257 -10.58 14.40 18.34
CA ALA A 257 -10.21 14.07 16.97
C ALA A 257 -11.35 13.41 16.17
N LEU A 258 -12.29 12.74 16.86
CA LEU A 258 -13.49 12.18 16.26
C LEU A 258 -14.73 12.97 16.67
N SER A 259 -15.59 13.24 15.70
CA SER A 259 -16.95 13.71 15.96
C SER A 259 -17.80 12.61 16.62
N GLU A 260 -18.85 13.01 17.31
CA GLU A 260 -19.85 12.10 17.88
C GLU A 260 -20.45 11.12 16.85
N ARG A 261 -20.54 11.53 15.59
CA ARG A 261 -21.00 10.67 14.50
C ARG A 261 -19.97 9.59 14.18
N GLU A 262 -18.70 9.94 14.09
CA GLU A 262 -17.60 9.01 13.84
C GLU A 262 -17.45 8.02 15.00
N LYS A 263 -17.54 8.49 16.24
CA LYS A 263 -17.54 7.62 17.44
C LYS A 263 -18.66 6.58 17.40
N ARG A 264 -19.89 6.98 17.05
CA ARG A 264 -21.01 6.03 16.87
C ARG A 264 -20.75 5.01 15.76
N GLY A 265 -20.11 5.44 14.66
CA GLY A 265 -19.69 4.55 13.57
C GLY A 265 -18.65 3.53 14.02
N ALA A 266 -17.63 3.98 14.77
CA ALA A 266 -16.60 3.12 15.33
C ALA A 266 -17.18 2.12 16.34
N ILE A 267 -18.09 2.54 17.22
CA ILE A 267 -18.81 1.63 18.15
C ILE A 267 -19.58 0.54 17.39
N LEU A 268 -20.26 0.91 16.30
CA LEU A 268 -20.96 -0.06 15.46
C LEU A 268 -19.97 -1.06 14.81
N PHE A 269 -18.87 -0.55 14.25
CA PHE A 269 -17.82 -1.31 13.58
C PHE A 269 -17.13 -2.33 14.51
N THR A 270 -16.75 -1.89 15.72
CA THR A 270 -16.08 -2.72 16.73
C THR A 270 -17.03 -3.70 17.41
N GLY A 271 -18.28 -3.30 17.62
CA GLY A 271 -19.29 -4.07 18.32
C GLY A 271 -20.22 -4.84 17.38
N LYS A 272 -21.46 -4.36 17.27
CA LYS A 272 -22.60 -5.11 16.70
C LYS A 272 -22.45 -5.49 15.23
N ALA A 273 -21.69 -4.75 14.43
CA ALA A 273 -21.47 -5.07 13.02
C ALA A 273 -20.37 -6.12 12.81
N GLU A 274 -19.64 -6.50 13.88
CA GLU A 274 -18.64 -7.57 13.87
C GLU A 274 -17.49 -7.38 12.86
N CYS A 275 -17.28 -6.15 12.37
CA CYS A 275 -16.29 -5.85 11.33
C CYS A 275 -14.86 -6.17 11.79
N MET A 276 -14.58 -5.96 13.07
CA MET A 276 -13.27 -6.24 13.67
C MET A 276 -12.95 -7.72 13.86
N ASN A 277 -13.84 -8.63 13.47
CA ASN A 277 -13.49 -10.05 13.39
C ASN A 277 -12.49 -10.35 12.27
N CYS A 278 -12.46 -9.50 11.22
CA CYS A 278 -11.48 -9.58 10.12
C CYS A 278 -10.66 -8.28 9.97
N HIS A 279 -11.20 -7.14 10.40
CA HIS A 279 -10.54 -5.84 10.31
C HIS A 279 -9.98 -5.39 11.66
N THR A 280 -8.84 -5.96 12.06
CA THR A 280 -8.26 -5.77 13.40
C THR A 280 -6.80 -5.28 13.36
N GLY A 281 -6.21 -5.01 14.52
CA GLY A 281 -4.83 -4.56 14.67
C GLY A 281 -4.54 -3.17 14.09
N PRO A 282 -3.27 -2.78 13.97
CA PRO A 282 -2.88 -1.41 13.60
C PRO A 282 -3.36 -0.97 12.20
N ALA A 283 -3.38 -1.92 11.25
CA ALA A 283 -3.77 -1.67 9.87
C ALA A 283 -5.23 -2.06 9.55
N LEU A 284 -6.03 -2.44 10.56
CA LEU A 284 -7.41 -2.91 10.39
C LEU A 284 -7.54 -4.05 9.38
N LYS A 285 -6.64 -5.02 9.49
CA LYS A 285 -6.64 -6.29 8.76
C LYS A 285 -6.09 -7.41 9.63
N ASP A 286 -6.65 -8.61 9.48
CA ASP A 286 -5.99 -9.82 9.94
C ASP A 286 -5.01 -10.37 8.88
N GLN A 287 -4.48 -11.57 9.12
CA GLN A 287 -3.54 -12.25 8.21
C GLN A 287 -4.21 -13.39 7.42
N ASP A 288 -5.55 -13.45 7.40
CA ASP A 288 -6.29 -14.58 6.85
C ASP A 288 -7.06 -14.24 5.56
N PHE A 289 -7.37 -15.29 4.79
CA PHE A 289 -8.23 -15.22 3.61
C PHE A 289 -9.67 -15.64 3.96
N HIS A 290 -10.59 -14.67 3.97
CA HIS A 290 -12.06 -14.82 4.14
C HIS A 290 -12.89 -14.84 2.86
N ALA A 291 -13.71 -15.89 2.63
CA ALA A 291 -14.58 -15.93 1.44
C ALA A 291 -15.58 -14.74 1.40
N PHE A 292 -15.48 -13.90 0.36
CA PHE A 292 -16.40 -12.78 0.16
C PHE A 292 -17.54 -13.17 -0.79
N GLY A 293 -18.79 -13.02 -0.33
CA GLY A 293 -20.01 -13.41 -1.04
C GLY A 293 -20.55 -12.37 -2.03
N PHE A 294 -19.72 -11.75 -2.85
CA PHE A 294 -20.24 -10.91 -3.94
C PHE A 294 -20.78 -11.79 -5.08
N GLY A 295 -21.96 -11.44 -5.60
CA GLY A 295 -22.41 -11.91 -6.92
C GLY A 295 -21.43 -11.46 -8.01
N HIS A 296 -21.47 -12.12 -9.18
CA HIS A 296 -20.55 -11.91 -10.31
C HIS A 296 -20.06 -10.47 -10.47
N PHE A 297 -18.74 -10.33 -10.65
CA PHE A 297 -18.07 -9.04 -10.85
C PHE A 297 -18.78 -8.22 -11.94
N ASP A 298 -18.89 -6.92 -11.67
CA ASP A 298 -19.55 -5.87 -12.46
C ASP A 298 -19.14 -5.87 -13.96
N ASP A 299 -20.14 -5.99 -14.84
CA ASP A 299 -20.06 -6.01 -16.31
C ASP A 299 -20.21 -4.62 -16.96
N SER A 300 -19.98 -3.54 -16.21
CA SER A 300 -20.05 -2.17 -16.74
C SER A 300 -19.19 -1.95 -17.99
N ASN A 301 -19.69 -1.12 -18.91
CA ASN A 301 -19.02 -0.72 -20.17
C ASN A 301 -17.67 0.00 -19.99
N ASP A 302 -17.31 0.42 -18.77
CA ASP A 302 -16.06 1.14 -18.49
C ASP A 302 -14.88 0.21 -18.17
N ALA A 303 -15.10 -1.11 -18.11
CA ALA A 303 -14.06 -2.11 -17.89
C ALA A 303 -13.65 -2.75 -19.22
N VAL A 304 -12.35 -2.73 -19.54
CA VAL A 304 -11.82 -3.50 -20.67
C VAL A 304 -11.44 -4.89 -20.14
N VAL A 305 -12.13 -5.91 -20.64
CA VAL A 305 -11.79 -7.32 -20.40
C VAL A 305 -10.71 -7.70 -21.40
N LEU A 306 -9.52 -8.04 -20.92
CA LEU A 306 -8.48 -8.62 -21.76
C LEU A 306 -8.79 -10.11 -21.95
N ASP A 307 -8.86 -10.58 -23.19
CA ASP A 307 -9.20 -11.98 -23.52
C ASP A 307 -8.22 -12.98 -22.88
N ASP A 308 -6.96 -12.58 -22.69
CA ASP A 308 -5.89 -13.39 -22.09
C ASP A 308 -5.80 -13.30 -20.56
N ALA A 309 -6.63 -12.47 -19.91
CA ALA A 309 -6.60 -12.33 -18.43
C ALA A 309 -7.10 -13.59 -17.69
N ASN A 310 -7.61 -14.58 -18.42
CA ASN A 310 -7.98 -15.91 -17.92
C ASN A 310 -8.83 -15.82 -16.63
N PHE A 311 -9.88 -14.99 -16.68
CA PHE A 311 -10.72 -14.66 -15.53
C PHE A 311 -11.31 -15.89 -14.82
N ASP A 312 -11.52 -16.99 -15.54
CA ASP A 312 -11.97 -18.27 -14.97
C ASP A 312 -10.98 -18.87 -13.94
N ASN A 313 -9.69 -18.49 -14.04
CA ASN A 313 -8.62 -18.90 -13.13
C ASN A 313 -8.33 -17.87 -12.02
N VAL A 314 -9.00 -16.71 -12.03
CA VAL A 314 -9.04 -15.82 -10.87
C VAL A 314 -9.93 -16.52 -9.84
N LYS A 315 -9.31 -17.41 -9.06
CA LYS A 315 -9.97 -18.01 -7.89
C LYS A 315 -10.59 -16.87 -7.09
N LYS A 316 -11.78 -17.14 -6.56
CA LYS A 316 -12.53 -16.30 -5.63
C LYS A 316 -11.68 -16.09 -4.38
N VAL A 317 -10.72 -15.18 -4.45
CA VAL A 317 -9.77 -14.89 -3.38
C VAL A 317 -10.00 -13.48 -2.88
N VAL A 318 -9.64 -13.37 -1.62
CA VAL A 318 -10.22 -12.50 -0.62
C VAL A 318 -9.58 -11.15 -0.71
N VAL A 319 -10.45 -10.17 -0.86
CA VAL A 319 -10.13 -8.78 -0.68
C VAL A 319 -9.98 -8.52 0.82
N VAL A 320 -8.74 -8.49 1.31
CA VAL A 320 -8.43 -7.66 2.47
C VAL A 320 -8.57 -6.22 1.99
N LEU A 321 -9.78 -5.69 2.13
CA LEU A 321 -10.00 -4.28 1.90
C LEU A 321 -9.17 -3.59 2.98
N LEU A 322 -8.10 -2.91 2.58
CA LEU A 322 -7.45 -1.91 3.41
C LEU A 322 -8.46 -0.78 3.59
N ILE A 323 -9.41 -1.03 4.49
CA ILE A 323 -10.27 -0.03 5.06
C ILE A 323 -9.36 0.73 6.01
N THR A 324 -8.59 1.68 5.48
CA THR A 324 -8.22 2.78 6.35
C THR A 324 -9.54 3.40 6.81
N LEU A 325 -9.68 3.76 8.09
CA LEU A 325 -10.84 4.56 8.52
C LEU A 325 -10.94 5.84 7.68
N GLN A 326 -9.84 6.31 7.09
CA GLN A 326 -9.82 7.33 6.03
C GLN A 326 -10.65 6.95 4.79
N THR A 327 -10.69 5.69 4.36
CA THR A 327 -11.54 5.21 3.25
C THR A 327 -13.03 5.17 3.63
N ILE A 328 -13.37 4.99 4.92
CA ILE A 328 -14.76 5.06 5.43
C ILE A 328 -15.18 6.50 5.73
N ILE A 329 -14.25 7.34 6.20
CA ILE A 329 -14.51 8.71 6.66
C ILE A 329 -14.33 9.72 5.53
N ASN A 330 -13.47 9.47 4.54
CA ASN A 330 -13.15 10.42 3.47
C ASN A 330 -13.53 9.96 2.07
N LEU A 331 -14.81 10.16 1.78
CA LEU A 331 -15.24 10.80 0.54
C LEU A 331 -14.88 12.33 0.48
N LYS A 332 -14.11 12.88 1.45
CA LYS A 332 -13.91 14.33 1.61
C LYS A 332 -12.61 14.77 2.33
N LEU A 333 -11.40 14.31 1.98
CA LEU A 333 -10.17 15.04 2.39
C LEU A 333 -9.13 15.05 1.28
N LEU A 334 -9.35 15.94 0.31
CA LEU A 334 -8.29 16.76 -0.27
C LEU A 334 -7.87 17.78 0.81
N HIS A 335 -6.58 18.14 0.85
CA HIS A 335 -5.94 19.14 1.70
C HIS A 335 -5.33 18.65 3.02
N TYR A 336 -4.26 17.86 2.95
CA TYR A 336 -3.10 18.12 3.81
C TYR A 336 -1.83 17.92 2.99
N THR A 337 -1.05 19.00 2.91
CA THR A 337 0.21 19.13 2.17
C THR A 337 1.29 18.19 2.70
N ILE A 338 2.14 17.77 1.75
CA ILE A 338 3.28 16.84 1.80
C ILE A 338 4.16 17.01 3.05
#